data_AF-A0A650AZH7-F1
#
_entry.id   AF-A0A650AZH7-F1
#
_cell.length_a   1.000
_cell.length_b   1.000
_cell.length_c   1.000
_cell.angle_alpha   90.00
_cell.angle_beta   90.00
_cell.angle_gamma   90.00
#
_symmetry.space_group_name_H-M   'P 1'
#
loop_
_entity.id
_entity.type
_entity.pdbx_description
1 polymer ?
#
loop_
_entity_poly.entity_id
_entity_poly.type
_entity_poly.pdbx_seq_one_letter_code
_entity_poly.pdbx_strand_id
1 'polypeptide(L)' 'MPTIKQLIRNARQPIRNVTKSPALRGCPQRRGTCTRVYFTRTFCSISKRRKG' A
#
# COMPACT_ATOMS: atom_id res chain seq x y z
N MET A 1 -30.51 -5.02 10.24
CA MET A 1 -29.96 -5.88 11.32
C MET A 1 -30.18 -7.33 10.90
N PRO A 2 -29.12 -8.13 10.71
CA PRO A 2 -29.26 -9.47 10.15
C PRO A 2 -29.83 -10.45 11.17
N THR A 3 -30.67 -11.37 10.71
CA THR A 3 -31.28 -12.43 11.54
C THR A 3 -30.38 -13.68 11.59
N ILE A 4 -30.54 -14.51 12.63
CA ILE A 4 -29.70 -15.72 12.83
C ILE A 4 -29.79 -16.67 11.63
N LYS A 5 -30.99 -16.84 11.04
CA LYS A 5 -31.19 -17.67 9.85
C LYS A 5 -30.39 -17.18 8.63
N GLN A 6 -30.14 -15.87 8.51
CA GLN A 6 -29.31 -15.30 7.44
C GLN A 6 -27.83 -15.62 7.63
N LEU A 7 -27.33 -15.63 8.88
CA LEU A 7 -25.94 -15.97 9.20
C LEU A 7 -25.64 -17.47 9.03
N ILE A 8 -26.62 -18.34 9.29
CA ILE A 8 -26.49 -19.80 9.08
C ILE A 8 -26.37 -20.11 7.58
N ARG A 9 -27.16 -19.44 6.74
CA ARG A 9 -27.13 -19.63 5.27
C ARG A 9 -25.92 -18.95 4.64
N ASN A 10 -25.60 -17.74 5.09
CA ASN A 10 -24.51 -16.91 4.59
C ASN A 10 -23.62 -16.49 5.75
N ALA A 11 -22.59 -17.29 6.01
CA ALA A 11 -21.58 -16.96 7.00
C ALA A 11 -20.84 -15.67 6.59
N ARG A 12 -20.50 -14.83 7.57
CA ARG A 12 -19.72 -13.61 7.30
C ARG A 12 -18.32 -14.01 6.85
N GLN A 13 -17.91 -13.52 5.69
CA GLN A 13 -16.56 -13.71 5.20
C GLN A 13 -15.65 -12.62 5.79
N PRO A 14 -14.45 -12.97 6.29
CA PRO A 14 -13.49 -11.98 6.74
C PRO A 14 -12.98 -11.16 5.55
N ILE A 15 -12.83 -9.85 5.75
CA ILE A 15 -12.26 -8.95 4.74
C ILE A 15 -10.76 -9.26 4.64
N ARG A 16 -10.30 -9.60 3.43
CA ARG A 16 -8.87 -9.80 3.16
C ARG A 16 -8.17 -8.46 3.08
N ASN A 17 -7.29 -8.18 4.04
CA ASN A 17 -6.49 -6.96 4.07
C ASN A 17 -5.19 -7.17 3.28
N VAL A 18 -5.02 -6.43 2.20
CA VAL A 18 -3.76 -6.39 1.43
C VAL A 18 -2.92 -5.24 1.94
N THR A 19 -1.65 -5.52 2.24
CA THR A 19 -0.70 -4.47 2.64
C THR A 19 -0.36 -3.58 1.46
N LYS A 20 -0.38 -2.27 1.66
CA LYS A 20 0.05 -1.28 0.63
C LYS A 20 1.53 -1.43 0.23
N SER A 21 2.33 -2.09 1.05
CA SER A 21 3.79 -2.23 0.87
C SER A 21 4.24 -3.71 0.87
N PRO A 22 3.91 -4.49 -0.18
CA PRO A 22 4.25 -5.92 -0.23
C PRO A 22 5.75 -6.20 -0.33
N ALA A 23 6.54 -5.25 -0.88
CA ALA A 23 7.97 -5.39 -1.05
C ALA A 23 8.73 -5.56 0.29
N LEU A 24 8.19 -5.03 1.39
CA LEU A 24 8.80 -5.07 2.72
C LEU A 24 8.68 -6.44 3.40
N ARG A 25 7.79 -7.34 2.93
CA ARG A 25 7.46 -8.66 3.54
C ARG A 25 7.54 -8.68 5.08
N GLY A 26 6.97 -7.66 5.74
CA GLY A 26 6.94 -7.57 7.20
C GLY A 26 8.18 -6.97 7.89
N CYS A 27 9.23 -6.61 7.16
CA CYS A 27 10.39 -5.90 7.72
C CYS A 27 10.12 -4.38 7.79
N PRO A 28 10.57 -3.66 8.83
CA PRO A 28 10.40 -2.20 8.92
C PRO A 28 11.14 -1.45 7.80
N GLN A 29 12.29 -1.96 7.38
CA GLN A 29 13.10 -1.42 6.28
C GLN A 29 13.78 -2.57 5.54
N ARG A 30 14.03 -2.39 4.23
CA ARG A 30 14.81 -3.33 3.40
C ARG A 30 15.85 -2.59 2.59
N ARG A 31 17.07 -3.11 2.59
CA ARG A 31 18.17 -2.61 1.75
C ARG A 31 17.97 -3.07 0.31
N GLY A 32 18.28 -2.20 -0.65
CA GLY A 32 18.25 -2.49 -2.07
C GLY A 32 19.23 -1.58 -2.82
N THR A 33 19.66 -2.01 -4.00
CA THR A 33 20.56 -1.27 -4.89
C THR A 33 19.78 -0.62 -6.03
N CYS A 34 20.13 0.61 -6.40
CA CYS A 34 19.52 1.32 -7.51
C CYS A 34 19.92 0.68 -8.86
N THR A 35 18.96 0.23 -9.65
CA THR A 35 19.22 -0.36 -10.97
C THR A 35 19.35 0.70 -12.07
N ARG A 36 18.68 1.84 -11.93
CA ARG A 36 18.77 2.99 -12.84
C ARG A 36 18.60 4.29 -12.05
N VAL A 37 19.37 5.31 -12.43
CA VAL A 37 19.28 6.65 -11.85
C VAL A 37 18.92 7.62 -12.96
N TYR A 38 17.71 8.18 -12.89
CA TYR A 38 17.23 9.19 -13.82
C TYR A 38 16.23 10.10 -13.12
N PHE A 39 16.02 11.28 -13.68
CA PHE A 39 15.11 12.27 -13.13
C PHE A 39 13.71 12.10 -13.73
N THR A 40 12.66 12.09 -12.90
CA THR A 40 11.28 12.12 -13.38
C THR A 40 10.80 13.57 -13.51
N ARG A 41 10.16 13.88 -14.63
CA ARG A 41 9.71 15.24 -14.99
C ARG A 41 8.78 15.88 -13.93
N THR A 42 8.09 15.08 -13.11
CA THR A 42 7.22 15.53 -12.02
C THR A 42 7.97 16.24 -10.89
N PHE A 43 9.28 15.99 -10.72
CA PHE A 43 10.09 16.71 -9.73
C PHE A 43 10.44 18.13 -10.17
N CYS A 44 10.46 18.47 -11.47
CA CYS A 44 10.80 19.83 -11.92
C CYS A 44 9.76 20.86 -11.43
N SER A 45 8.48 20.48 -11.41
CA SER A 45 7.38 21.34 -10.95
C SER A 45 7.36 21.56 -9.43
N ILE A 46 7.90 20.61 -8.65
CA ILE A 46 7.78 20.58 -7.18
C ILE A 46 9.09 20.98 -6.49
N SER A 47 10.25 20.65 -7.07
CA SER A 47 11.57 20.91 -6.48
C SER A 47 11.93 22.40 -6.38
N LYS A 48 11.32 23.27 -7.21
CA LYS A 48 11.47 24.73 -7.04
C LYS A 48 10.73 25.29 -5.80
N ARG A 49 9.87 24.52 -5.13
CA ARG A 49 9.03 25.01 -4.01
C ARG A 49 9.35 24.44 -2.61
N ARG A 50 10.16 23.38 -2.49
CA ARG A 50 10.35 22.67 -1.20
C ARG A 50 11.79 22.61 -0.68
N LYS A 51 12.73 23.29 -1.33
CA LYS A 51 14.06 23.56 -0.76
C LYS A 51 14.10 25.05 -0.36
N GLY A 52 13.45 25.37 0.73
CA GLY A 52 13.45 26.65 1.43
C GLY A 52 13.33 26.36 2.92
#